data_AF-A0A2J8U4G2-F1
#
_entry.id   AF-A0A2J8U4G2-F1
#
_cell.length_a   1.000
_cell.length_b   1.000
_cell.length_c   1.000
_cell.angle_alpha   90.00
_cell.angle_beta   90.00
_cell.angle_gamma   90.00
#
_symmetry.space_group_name_H-M   'P 1'
#
loop_
_entity.id
_entity.type
_entity.pdbx_description
1 polymer ?
#
loop_
_entity_poly.entity_id
_entity_poly.type
_entity_poly.pdbx_seq_one_letter_code
_entity_poly.pdbx_strand_id
1 'polypeptide(L)'
;SNETLSCVIIFVIVYYALMAGVVWFVVLTYAWHTSFKALGTTYQPLSGKTSYFHLLTWSLPFVLTVAILAVAQVDGDSVSGICFVGYKNYRYRAGFVLAPIGLVLIVGGYFLIRGVMTLFSIKSNHPGLLSEKAASKINETMLRLGVRPM
;
A
#
# COMPACT_ATOMS: atom_id res chain seq x y z
N SER A 1 28.89 -19.83 -7.32
CA SER A 1 27.57 -20.11 -6.68
C SER A 1 27.22 -19.09 -5.62
N ASN A 2 28.15 -18.66 -4.76
CA ASN A 2 27.86 -17.67 -3.71
C ASN A 2 27.50 -16.28 -4.26
N GLU A 3 28.26 -15.76 -5.23
CA GLU A 3 27.98 -14.46 -5.86
C GLU A 3 26.59 -14.39 -6.52
N THR A 4 26.18 -15.49 -7.18
CA THR A 4 24.87 -15.60 -7.84
C THR A 4 23.72 -15.66 -6.83
N LEU A 5 23.91 -16.33 -5.69
CA LEU A 5 22.89 -16.44 -4.65
C LEU A 5 22.73 -15.11 -3.89
N SER A 6 23.84 -14.45 -3.57
CA SER A 6 23.83 -13.12 -2.95
C SER A 6 23.06 -12.11 -3.80
N CYS A 7 23.30 -12.10 -5.12
CA CYS A 7 22.58 -11.26 -6.06
C CYS A 7 21.06 -11.51 -6.03
N VAL A 8 20.64 -12.78 -6.09
CA VAL A 8 19.21 -13.16 -6.06
C VAL A 8 18.56 -12.78 -4.73
N ILE A 9 19.24 -12.99 -3.59
CA ILE A 9 18.71 -12.63 -2.27
C ILE A 9 18.45 -11.12 -2.18
N ILE A 10 19.43 -10.30 -2.59
CA ILE A 10 19.28 -8.85 -2.61
C ILE A 10 18.12 -8.43 -3.53
N PHE A 11 18.04 -9.02 -4.72
CA PHE A 11 16.92 -8.78 -5.63
C PHE A 11 15.57 -9.09 -4.98
N VAL A 12 15.42 -10.27 -4.36
CA VAL A 12 14.16 -10.69 -3.72
C VAL A 12 13.78 -9.73 -2.61
N ILE A 13 14.71 -9.39 -1.71
CA ILE A 13 14.43 -8.48 -0.59
C ILE A 13 13.97 -7.11 -1.09
N VAL A 14 14.72 -6.51 -2.03
CA VAL A 14 14.43 -5.16 -2.54
C VAL A 14 13.13 -5.14 -3.36
N TYR A 15 13.01 -6.04 -4.33
CA TYR A 15 11.87 -6.07 -5.24
C TYR A 15 10.56 -6.44 -4.52
N TYR A 16 10.59 -7.46 -3.66
CA TYR A 16 9.41 -7.88 -2.90
C TYR A 16 8.96 -6.79 -1.93
N ALA A 17 9.89 -6.17 -1.17
CA ALA A 17 9.55 -5.11 -0.24
C ALA A 17 8.96 -3.88 -0.95
N LEU A 18 9.54 -3.48 -2.09
CA LEU A 18 9.03 -2.38 -2.91
C LEU A 18 7.63 -2.70 -3.44
N MET A 19 7.42 -3.88 -4.03
CA MET A 19 6.13 -4.28 -4.59
C MET A 19 5.07 -4.46 -3.50
N ALA A 20 5.42 -5.04 -2.36
CA ALA A 20 4.52 -5.13 -1.20
C ALA A 20 4.13 -3.72 -0.72
N GLY A 21 5.11 -2.82 -0.58
CA GLY A 21 4.88 -1.44 -0.15
C GLY A 21 3.89 -0.69 -1.04
N VAL A 22 4.05 -0.78 -2.37
CA VAL A 22 3.14 -0.09 -3.30
C VAL A 22 1.74 -0.71 -3.32
N VAL A 23 1.59 -2.03 -3.17
CA VAL A 23 0.27 -2.66 -3.08
C VAL A 23 -0.40 -2.32 -1.73
N TRP A 24 0.37 -2.29 -0.63
CA TRP A 24 -0.11 -1.81 0.66
C TRP A 24 -0.57 -0.35 0.62
N PHE A 25 0.12 0.51 -0.12
CA PHE A 25 -0.31 1.88 -0.36
C PHE A 25 -1.71 1.92 -1.03
N VAL A 26 -1.98 1.10 -2.04
CA VAL A 26 -3.32 1.03 -2.66
C VAL A 26 -4.37 0.60 -1.63
N VAL A 27 -4.09 -0.44 -0.83
CA VAL A 27 -5.01 -0.89 0.22
C VAL A 27 -5.28 0.22 1.23
N LEU A 28 -4.26 0.98 1.63
CA LEU A 28 -4.41 2.12 2.53
C LEU A 28 -5.32 3.20 1.94
N THR A 29 -5.10 3.58 0.68
CA THR A 29 -5.93 4.60 0.02
C THR A 29 -7.38 4.16 -0.14
N TYR A 30 -7.63 2.88 -0.46
CA TYR A 30 -8.96 2.28 -0.47
C TYR A 30 -9.61 2.27 0.93
N ALA A 31 -8.85 1.88 1.95
CA ALA A 31 -9.31 1.87 3.33
C ALA A 31 -9.70 3.27 3.82
N TRP A 32 -8.92 4.29 3.48
CA TRP A 32 -9.25 5.68 3.75
C TRP A 32 -10.52 6.13 3.03
N HIS A 33 -10.61 5.90 1.72
CA HIS A 33 -11.79 6.28 0.95
C HIS A 33 -13.09 5.71 1.54
N THR A 34 -13.08 4.41 1.84
CA THR A 34 -14.26 3.73 2.40
C THR A 34 -14.56 4.14 3.84
N SER A 35 -13.53 4.36 4.66
CA SER A 35 -13.71 4.86 6.03
C SER A 35 -14.30 6.27 6.06
N PHE A 36 -13.87 7.17 5.16
CA PHE A 36 -14.45 8.50 5.06
C PHE A 36 -15.91 8.47 4.60
N LYS A 37 -16.27 7.57 3.68
CA LYS A 37 -17.67 7.36 3.30
C LYS A 37 -18.56 6.88 4.43
N ALA A 38 -18.01 6.11 5.36
CA ALA A 38 -18.75 5.59 6.52
C ALA A 38 -18.70 6.55 7.72
N LEU A 39 -18.07 7.72 7.59
CA LEU A 39 -17.95 8.67 8.70
C LEU A 39 -19.33 9.18 9.12
N GLY A 40 -19.60 9.16 10.43
CA GLY A 40 -20.93 9.48 10.99
C GLY A 40 -21.89 8.28 11.07
N THR A 41 -21.47 7.11 10.59
CA THR A 41 -22.25 5.86 10.73
C THR A 41 -21.57 4.88 11.68
N THR A 42 -22.33 3.91 12.21
CA THR A 42 -21.79 2.77 12.98
C THR A 42 -21.23 1.66 12.07
N TYR A 43 -21.42 1.78 10.76
CA TYR A 43 -20.98 0.81 9.78
C TYR A 43 -19.44 0.75 9.72
N GLN A 44 -18.88 -0.45 9.81
CA GLN A 44 -17.45 -0.70 9.73
C GLN A 44 -17.11 -1.30 8.35
N PRO A 45 -16.76 -0.47 7.34
CA PRO A 45 -16.64 -0.93 5.95
C PRO A 45 -15.51 -1.95 5.71
N LEU A 46 -14.55 -2.04 6.63
CA LEU A 46 -13.39 -2.93 6.57
C LEU A 46 -13.57 -4.22 7.39
N SER A 47 -14.65 -4.33 8.16
CA SER A 47 -14.90 -5.53 8.98
C SER A 47 -15.00 -6.77 8.09
N GLY A 48 -14.27 -7.84 8.46
CA GLY A 48 -14.20 -9.09 7.71
C GLY A 48 -13.38 -9.06 6.41
N LYS A 49 -12.80 -7.93 6.00
CA LYS A 49 -12.04 -7.80 4.74
C LYS A 49 -10.51 -7.86 4.92
N THR A 50 -10.01 -7.71 6.15
CA THR A 50 -8.58 -7.65 6.47
C THR A 50 -7.79 -8.82 5.90
N SER A 51 -8.28 -10.06 6.06
CA SER A 51 -7.61 -11.26 5.54
C SER A 51 -7.46 -11.24 4.02
N TYR A 52 -8.46 -10.74 3.29
CA TYR A 52 -8.38 -10.60 1.83
C TYR A 52 -7.33 -9.57 1.42
N PHE A 53 -7.21 -8.46 2.15
CA PHE A 53 -6.17 -7.47 1.88
C PHE A 53 -4.78 -8.04 2.10
N HIS A 54 -4.53 -8.74 3.21
CA HIS A 54 -3.25 -9.41 3.45
C HIS A 54 -2.95 -10.46 2.37
N LEU A 55 -3.93 -11.28 2.01
CA LEU A 55 -3.73 -12.30 0.99
C LEU A 55 -3.30 -11.65 -0.34
N LEU A 56 -3.99 -10.58 -0.76
CA LEU A 56 -3.70 -9.88 -2.01
C LEU A 56 -2.34 -9.16 -1.96
N THR A 57 -2.03 -8.45 -0.88
CA THR A 57 -0.79 -7.65 -0.77
C THR A 57 0.47 -8.50 -0.68
N TRP A 58 0.38 -9.73 -0.18
CA TRP A 58 1.52 -10.65 -0.12
C TRP A 58 1.63 -11.57 -1.35
N SER A 59 0.50 -12.05 -1.88
CA SER A 59 0.52 -12.94 -3.05
C SER A 59 0.97 -12.24 -4.33
N LEU A 60 0.57 -10.98 -4.56
CA LEU A 60 0.93 -10.25 -5.78
C LEU A 60 2.46 -10.04 -5.91
N PRO A 61 3.18 -9.48 -4.91
CA PRO A 61 4.64 -9.39 -4.95
C PRO A 61 5.32 -10.75 -5.09
N PHE A 62 4.79 -11.79 -4.43
CA PHE A 62 5.31 -13.15 -4.52
C PHE A 62 5.28 -13.68 -5.96
N VAL A 63 4.10 -13.62 -6.60
CA VAL A 63 3.92 -14.08 -7.98
C VAL A 63 4.81 -13.31 -8.94
N LEU A 64 4.90 -11.98 -8.80
CA LEU A 64 5.78 -11.16 -9.63
C LEU A 64 7.26 -11.52 -9.45
N THR A 65 7.70 -11.75 -8.20
CA THR A 65 9.08 -12.12 -7.91
C THR A 65 9.42 -13.48 -8.54
N VAL A 66 8.56 -14.49 -8.36
CA VAL A 66 8.74 -15.82 -8.97
C VAL A 66 8.73 -15.75 -10.48
N ALA A 67 7.85 -14.95 -11.09
CA ALA A 67 7.81 -14.76 -12.54
C ALA A 67 9.11 -14.16 -13.08
N ILE A 68 9.71 -13.19 -12.39
CA ILE A 68 10.99 -12.60 -12.78
C ILE A 68 12.13 -13.62 -12.68
N LEU A 69 12.15 -14.42 -11.60
CA LEU A 69 13.13 -15.48 -11.44
C LEU A 69 12.99 -16.54 -12.55
N ALA A 70 11.76 -16.87 -12.95
CA ALA A 70 11.50 -17.83 -14.03
C ALA A 70 12.00 -17.35 -15.40
N VAL A 71 11.95 -16.05 -15.69
CA VAL A 71 12.50 -15.49 -16.94
C VAL A 71 14.00 -15.16 -16.86
N ALA A 72 14.62 -15.37 -15.69
CA ALA A 72 16.05 -15.16 -15.43
C ALA A 72 16.55 -13.75 -15.85
N GLN A 73 15.75 -12.71 -15.60
CA GLN A 73 16.05 -11.32 -15.98
C GLN A 73 16.58 -10.48 -14.80
N VAL A 74 17.29 -11.10 -13.86
CA VAL A 74 17.92 -10.41 -12.73
C VAL A 74 19.38 -10.15 -13.06
N ASP A 75 19.75 -8.88 -13.06
CA ASP A 75 21.09 -8.41 -13.39
C ASP A 75 21.66 -7.61 -12.22
N GLY A 76 22.97 -7.71 -11.99
CA GLY A 76 23.69 -6.83 -11.06
C GLY A 76 24.14 -5.54 -11.75
N ASP A 77 24.11 -4.44 -11.03
CA ASP A 77 24.64 -3.15 -11.47
C ASP A 77 25.66 -2.61 -10.44
N SER A 78 26.88 -2.33 -10.90
CA SER A 78 27.98 -1.90 -10.03
C SER A 78 27.84 -0.48 -9.52
N VAL A 79 27.08 0.37 -10.22
CA VAL A 79 26.86 1.76 -9.82
C VAL A 79 25.87 1.85 -8.67
N SER A 80 24.74 1.14 -8.75
CA SER A 80 23.73 1.06 -7.68
C SER A 80 24.08 0.09 -6.57
N GLY A 81 24.98 -0.87 -6.82
CA GLY A 81 25.40 -1.86 -5.83
C GLY A 81 24.33 -2.90 -5.50
N ILE A 82 23.30 -3.03 -6.34
CA ILE A 82 22.19 -3.98 -6.14
C ILE A 82 21.94 -4.84 -7.39
N CYS A 83 21.25 -5.95 -7.18
CA CYS A 83 20.69 -6.75 -8.26
C CYS A 83 19.22 -6.42 -8.47
N PHE A 84 18.83 -6.20 -9.72
CA PHE A 84 17.47 -5.79 -10.08
C PHE A 84 17.04 -6.33 -11.44
N VAL A 85 15.73 -6.28 -11.69
CA VAL A 85 15.15 -6.79 -12.94
C VAL A 85 15.42 -5.86 -14.12
N GLY A 86 15.89 -6.44 -15.22
CA GLY A 86 15.91 -5.80 -16.53
C GLY A 86 16.88 -4.62 -16.65
N TYR A 87 18.08 -4.69 -16.03
CA TYR A 87 19.16 -3.75 -16.36
C TYR A 87 19.63 -3.93 -17.79
N LYS A 88 19.80 -5.17 -18.27
CA LYS A 88 20.19 -5.43 -19.66
C LYS A 88 19.03 -5.35 -20.64
N ASN A 89 17.84 -5.72 -20.19
CA ASN A 89 16.63 -5.78 -21.03
C ASN A 89 15.53 -4.86 -20.51
N TYR A 90 15.49 -3.63 -21.02
CA TYR A 90 14.54 -2.60 -20.58
C TYR A 90 13.06 -3.01 -20.69
N ARG A 91 12.73 -3.92 -21.62
CA ARG A 91 11.36 -4.43 -21.82
C ARG A 91 10.83 -5.14 -20.57
N TYR A 92 11.66 -5.95 -19.92
CA TYR A 92 11.28 -6.63 -18.69
C TYR A 92 11.18 -5.66 -17.51
N ARG A 93 12.06 -4.66 -17.45
CA ARG A 93 11.94 -3.58 -16.45
C ARG A 93 10.65 -2.77 -16.64
N ALA A 94 10.29 -2.43 -17.87
CA ALA A 94 9.03 -1.75 -18.16
C ALA A 94 7.82 -2.59 -17.75
N GLY A 95 7.81 -3.89 -18.11
CA GLY A 95 6.71 -4.80 -17.79
C GLY A 95 6.57 -5.11 -16.30
N PHE A 96 7.66 -5.39 -15.60
CA PHE A 96 7.64 -5.81 -14.20
C PHE A 96 7.75 -4.68 -13.18
N VAL A 97 8.18 -3.48 -13.58
CA VAL A 97 8.35 -2.35 -12.64
C VAL A 97 7.44 -1.20 -13.00
N LEU A 98 7.55 -0.68 -14.22
CA LEU A 98 6.78 0.50 -14.62
C LEU A 98 5.29 0.20 -14.74
N ALA A 99 4.91 -0.96 -15.28
CA ALA A 99 3.49 -1.31 -15.42
C ALA A 99 2.78 -1.48 -14.05
N PRO A 100 3.33 -2.23 -13.07
CA PRO A 100 2.73 -2.31 -11.73
C PRO A 100 2.69 -0.97 -11.00
N ILE A 101 3.77 -0.17 -11.07
CA ILE A 101 3.80 1.17 -10.45
C ILE A 101 2.76 2.08 -11.11
N GLY A 102 2.68 2.10 -12.44
CA GLY A 102 1.70 2.90 -13.18
C GLY A 102 0.26 2.52 -12.79
N LEU A 103 -0.04 1.23 -12.71
CA LEU A 103 -1.34 0.73 -12.27
C LEU A 103 -1.65 1.16 -10.83
N VAL A 104 -0.70 0.98 -9.90
CA VAL A 104 -0.85 1.41 -8.50
C VAL A 104 -1.08 2.91 -8.39
N LEU A 105 -0.35 3.73 -9.14
CA LEU A 105 -0.51 5.18 -9.13
C LEU A 105 -1.90 5.61 -9.63
N ILE A 106 -2.39 4.98 -10.70
CA ILE A 106 -3.74 5.26 -11.23
C ILE A 106 -4.81 4.87 -10.20
N VAL A 107 -4.75 3.66 -9.65
CA VAL A 107 -5.75 3.14 -8.72
C VAL A 107 -5.69 3.88 -7.38
N GLY A 108 -4.49 4.07 -6.81
CA GLY A 108 -4.29 4.79 -5.56
C GLY A 108 -4.64 6.28 -5.69
N GLY A 109 -4.25 6.91 -6.79
CA GLY A 109 -4.62 8.30 -7.11
C GLY A 109 -6.13 8.47 -7.20
N TYR A 110 -6.83 7.55 -7.88
CA TYR A 110 -8.29 7.53 -7.92
C TYR A 110 -8.92 7.48 -6.52
N PHE A 111 -8.49 6.55 -5.65
CA PHE A 111 -9.04 6.44 -4.29
C PHE A 111 -8.70 7.67 -3.44
N LEU A 112 -7.50 8.24 -3.56
CA LEU A 112 -7.12 9.46 -2.87
C LEU A 112 -8.01 10.63 -3.27
N ILE A 113 -8.17 10.88 -4.58
CA ILE A 113 -9.03 11.98 -5.08
C ILE A 113 -10.45 11.79 -4.57
N ARG A 114 -11.01 10.57 -4.66
CA ARG A 114 -12.35 10.27 -4.14
C ARG A 114 -12.44 10.45 -2.62
N GLY A 115 -11.42 10.02 -1.87
CA GLY A 115 -11.34 10.18 -0.42
C GLY A 115 -11.33 11.65 0.00
N VAL A 116 -10.50 12.46 -0.66
CA VAL A 116 -10.39 13.90 -0.43
C VAL A 116 -11.69 14.63 -0.77
N MET A 117 -12.31 14.33 -1.92
CA MET A 117 -13.63 14.91 -2.28
C MET A 117 -14.71 14.55 -1.26
N THR A 118 -14.71 13.31 -0.76
CA THR A 118 -15.64 12.86 0.29
C THR A 118 -15.41 13.65 1.58
N LEU A 119 -14.16 13.83 1.99
CA LEU A 119 -13.79 14.57 3.18
C LEU A 119 -14.21 16.06 3.09
N PHE A 120 -13.97 16.71 1.94
CA PHE A 120 -14.41 18.08 1.71
C PHE A 120 -15.93 18.21 1.73
N SER A 121 -16.66 17.27 1.12
CA SER A 121 -18.12 17.26 1.17
C SER A 121 -18.64 17.12 2.59
N ILE A 122 -18.04 16.25 3.40
CA ILE A 122 -18.41 16.09 4.81
C ILE A 122 -18.11 17.36 5.60
N LYS A 123 -16.94 17.97 5.42
CA LYS A 123 -16.60 19.23 6.10
C LYS A 123 -17.58 20.35 5.73
N SER A 124 -18.03 20.42 4.48
CA SER A 124 -18.97 21.44 4.01
C SER A 124 -20.40 21.19 4.50
N ASN A 125 -20.87 19.94 4.45
CA ASN A 125 -22.26 19.59 4.77
C ASN A 125 -22.47 19.33 6.28
N HIS A 126 -21.42 18.91 6.98
CA HIS A 126 -21.43 18.55 8.40
C HIS A 126 -20.15 19.04 9.10
N PRO A 127 -19.97 20.36 9.28
CA PRO A 127 -18.72 20.94 9.77
C PRO A 127 -18.26 20.44 11.15
N GLY A 128 -19.18 19.96 12.00
CA GLY A 128 -18.86 19.41 13.32
C GLY A 128 -18.44 17.93 13.35
N LEU A 129 -18.76 17.16 12.31
CA LEU A 129 -18.66 15.69 12.37
C LEU A 129 -17.22 15.19 12.54
N LEU A 130 -16.27 15.85 11.87
CA LEU A 130 -14.85 15.51 11.95
C LEU A 130 -14.28 15.82 13.35
N SER A 131 -14.66 16.96 13.93
CA SER A 131 -14.22 17.38 15.26
C SER A 131 -14.80 16.47 16.34
N GLU A 132 -16.10 16.15 16.26
CA GLU A 132 -16.77 15.23 17.18
C GLU A 132 -16.14 13.84 17.14
N LYS A 133 -15.85 13.31 15.94
CA LYS A 133 -15.23 11.99 15.82
C LYS A 133 -13.80 11.96 16.37
N ALA A 134 -13.02 13.02 16.13
CA ALA A 134 -11.68 13.15 16.68
C ALA A 134 -11.71 13.24 18.21
N ALA A 135 -12.59 14.07 18.78
CA ALA A 135 -12.78 14.19 20.22
C ALA A 135 -13.22 12.86 20.86
N SER A 136 -14.16 12.15 20.24
CA SER A 136 -14.59 10.81 20.66
C SER A 136 -13.42 9.81 20.73
N LYS A 137 -12.52 9.83 19.74
CA LYS A 137 -11.33 8.95 19.73
C LYS A 137 -10.29 9.32 20.78
N ILE A 138 -10.11 10.62 21.05
CA ILE A 138 -9.25 11.10 22.11
C ILE A 138 -9.82 10.66 23.47
N ASN A 139 -11.12 10.83 23.71
CA ASN A 139 -11.79 10.37 24.93
C ASN A 139 -11.67 8.84 25.13
N GLU A 140 -11.85 8.05 24.07
CA GLU A 140 -11.65 6.60 24.12
C GLU A 140 -10.21 6.24 24.54
N THR A 141 -9.23 6.97 24.00
CA THR A 141 -7.81 6.74 24.31
C THR A 141 -7.48 7.17 25.75
N MET A 142 -7.99 8.30 26.21
CA MET A 142 -7.81 8.77 27.60
C MET A 142 -8.41 7.80 28.62
N LEU A 143 -9.62 7.26 28.35
CA LEU A 143 -10.25 6.24 29.20
C LEU A 143 -9.42 4.97 29.29
N ARG A 144 -8.84 4.50 28.18
CA ARG A 144 -7.94 3.32 28.18
C ARG A 144 -6.66 3.56 28.97
N LEU A 145 -6.19 4.81 29.03
CA LEU A 145 -5.02 5.22 29.79
C LEU A 145 -5.34 5.61 31.25
N GLY A 146 -6.61 5.56 31.67
CA GLY A 146 -7.05 5.92 33.02
C GLY A 146 -7.03 7.43 33.32
N VAL A 147 -6.82 8.27 32.30
CA VAL A 147 -6.86 9.73 32.43
C VAL A 147 -8.32 10.17 32.38
N ARG A 148 -8.81 10.82 33.45
CA ARG A 148 -10.17 11.38 33.45
C ARG A 148 -10.21 12.60 32.52
N PRO A 149 -11.13 12.66 31.54
CA PRO A 149 -11.39 13.90 30.82
C PRO A 149 -11.86 14.96 31.83
N MET A 150 -11.25 16.14 31.78
CA MET A 150 -11.56 17.29 32.62
C MET A 150 -12.80 18.02 32.09
#